data_AF-A0A9D5ZIA2-F1
#
_entry.id   AF-A0A9D5ZIA2-F1
#
_cell.length_a   1.000
_cell.length_b   1.000
_cell.length_c   1.000
_cell.angle_alpha   90.00
_cell.angle_beta   90.00
_cell.angle_gamma   90.00
#
_symmetry.space_group_name_H-M   'P 1'
#
loop_
_entity.id
_entity.type
_entity.pdbx_description
1 polymer ?
#
loop_
_entity_poly.entity_id
_entity_poly.type
_entity_poly.pdbx_seq_one_letter_code
_entity_poly.pdbx_strand_id
1 'polypeptide(L)' 'MWSSVMAISVGAAVGALLRWFLGLQLNSFFPTIPPGTLIANLIGGYIIGLAMAYFAQEPHITPEWRLFI' A
#
# COMPACT_ATOMS: atom_id res chain seq x y z
N MET A 1 5.19 14.58 -15.32
CA MET A 1 3.84 14.04 -15.58
C MET A 1 3.87 12.54 -15.81
N TRP A 2 4.52 12.02 -16.86
CA TRP A 2 4.55 10.57 -17.13
C TRP A 2 5.16 9.75 -15.98
N SER A 3 6.26 10.22 -15.38
CA SER A 3 6.88 9.55 -14.22
C SER A 3 5.93 9.44 -13.04
N SER A 4 5.16 10.49 -12.76
CA SER A 4 4.14 10.52 -11.70
C SER A 4 3.01 9.51 -11.99
N VAL A 5 2.52 9.46 -13.23
CA VAL A 5 1.49 8.49 -13.65
C VAL A 5 2.00 7.06 -13.50
N MET A 6 3.24 6.78 -13.90
CA MET A 6 3.86 5.47 -13.73
C MET A 6 4.01 5.11 -12.25
N ALA A 7 4.52 6.02 -11.41
CA ALA A 7 4.68 5.78 -9.98
C ALA A 7 3.36 5.39 -9.32
N ILE A 8 2.30 6.18 -9.54
CA ILE A 8 0.97 5.91 -9.00
C ILE A 8 0.42 4.58 -9.53
N SER A 9 0.50 4.36 -10.84
CA SER A 9 -0.10 3.18 -11.47
C SER A 9 0.55 1.88 -10.99
N VAL A 10 1.88 1.87 -10.87
CA VAL A 10 2.61 0.67 -10.41
C VAL A 10 2.34 0.43 -8.93
N GLY A 11 2.42 1.45 -8.08
CA GLY A 11 2.13 1.33 -6.65
C GLY A 11 0.70 0.83 -6.39
N ALA A 12 -0.28 1.44 -7.07
CA ALA A 12 -1.68 1.04 -6.98
C ALA A 12 -1.92 -0.38 -7.48
N ALA A 13 -1.32 -0.78 -8.61
CA ALA A 13 -1.45 -2.14 -9.15
C ALA A 13 -0.87 -3.18 -8.18
N VAL A 14 0.32 -2.95 -7.62
CA VAL A 14 0.93 -3.83 -6.62
C VAL A 14 0.05 -3.94 -5.38
N GLY A 15 -0.42 -2.81 -4.84
CA GLY A 15 -1.30 -2.81 -3.67
C GLY A 15 -2.65 -3.49 -3.91
N ALA A 16 -3.22 -3.34 -5.11
CA ALA A 16 -4.46 -4.01 -5.49
C ALA A 16 -4.27 -5.54 -5.61
N LEU A 17 -3.20 -5.99 -6.26
CA LEU A 17 -2.89 -7.41 -6.41
C LEU A 17 -2.62 -8.09 -5.06
N LEU A 18 -1.87 -7.43 -4.16
CA LEU A 18 -1.61 -7.93 -2.81
C LEU A 18 -2.91 -8.04 -2.01
N ARG A 19 -3.76 -7.02 -2.04
CA ARG A 19 -5.06 -7.03 -1.34
C ARG A 19 -5.97 -8.12 -1.89
N TRP A 20 -6.02 -8.30 -3.20
CA TRP A 20 -6.79 -9.37 -3.85
C TRP A 20 -6.29 -10.75 -3.42
N PHE A 21 -4.97 -10.97 -3.47
CA PHE A 21 -4.35 -12.23 -3.06
C PHE A 21 -4.63 -12.55 -1.57
N LEU A 22 -4.45 -11.59 -0.67
CA LEU A 22 -4.79 -11.76 0.75
C LEU A 22 -6.28 -12.08 0.95
N GLY A 23 -7.15 -11.43 0.17
CA GLY A 23 -8.58 -11.70 0.17
C GLY A 23 -8.90 -13.15 -0.21
N LEU A 24 -8.29 -13.66 -1.28
CA LEU A 24 -8.47 -15.05 -1.72
C LEU A 24 -7.99 -16.07 -0.70
N GLN A 25 -6.84 -15.81 -0.05
CA GLN A 25 -6.25 -16.75 0.88
C GLN A 25 -6.94 -16.77 2.25
N LEU A 26 -7.38 -15.61 2.74
CA LEU A 26 -7.70 -15.45 4.17
C LEU A 26 -9.17 -15.15 4.45
N ASN A 27 -9.90 -14.47 3.57
CA ASN A 27 -11.22 -13.93 3.92
C ASN A 27 -12.26 -15.00 4.28
N SER A 28 -12.15 -16.21 3.73
CA SER A 28 -13.08 -17.30 4.01
C SER A 28 -12.91 -17.93 5.41
N PHE A 29 -11.77 -17.74 6.08
CA PHE A 29 -11.54 -18.34 7.40
C PHE A 29 -12.42 -17.73 8.50
N PHE A 30 -12.77 -16.45 8.38
CA PHE A 30 -13.60 -15.77 9.37
C PHE A 30 -14.48 -14.70 8.69
N PRO A 31 -15.62 -15.10 8.09
CA PRO A 31 -16.42 -14.20 7.25
C PRO A 31 -16.97 -12.96 7.96
N THR A 32 -17.21 -13.03 9.28
CA THR A 32 -17.71 -11.89 10.08
C THR A 32 -16.71 -10.74 10.15
N ILE A 33 -15.40 -11.04 10.19
CA ILE A 33 -14.32 -10.06 10.14
C ILE A 33 -13.24 -10.60 9.19
N PRO A 34 -13.38 -10.39 7.87
CA PRO A 34 -12.53 -11.01 6.86
C PRO A 34 -11.05 -10.68 7.08
N PRO A 35 -10.20 -11.65 7.48
CA PRO A 35 -8.86 -11.34 7.97
C PRO A 35 -7.92 -10.87 6.86
N GLY A 36 -8.11 -11.29 5.60
CA GLY A 36 -7.31 -10.79 4.47
C GLY A 36 -7.50 -9.30 4.24
N THR A 37 -8.75 -8.83 4.29
CA THR A 37 -9.07 -7.40 4.21
C THR A 37 -8.52 -6.63 5.41
N LEU A 38 -8.66 -7.17 6.62
CA LEU A 38 -8.13 -6.54 7.84
C LEU A 38 -6.60 -6.38 7.76
N ILE A 39 -5.88 -7.46 7.44
CA ILE A 39 -4.42 -7.47 7.34
C ILE A 39 -3.94 -6.51 6.25
N ALA A 40 -4.59 -6.47 5.09
CA ALA A 40 -4.23 -5.53 4.02
C ALA A 40 -4.32 -4.06 4.47
N ASN A 41 -5.32 -3.71 5.29
CA ASN A 41 -5.47 -2.36 5.84
C ASN A 41 -4.43 -2.06 6.93
N LEU A 42 -4.16 -3.00 7.84
CA LEU A 42 -3.17 -2.82 8.89
C LEU A 42 -1.76 -2.68 8.31
N ILE A 43 -1.39 -3.50 7.32
CA ILE A 43 -0.10 -3.40 6.63
C ILE A 43 -0.01 -2.06 5.89
N GLY A 44 -1.05 -1.68 5.13
CA GLY A 44 -1.05 -0.40 4.41
C GLY A 44 -0.92 0.80 5.36
N GLY A 45 -1.66 0.80 6.47
CA GLY A 45 -1.58 1.83 7.50
C GLY A 45 -0.21 1.90 8.18
N TYR A 46 0.42 0.76 8.43
CA TYR A 46 1.76 0.71 9.00
C TYR A 46 2.83 1.23 8.01
N ILE A 47 2.75 0.81 6.74
CA ILE A 47 3.66 1.26 5.69
C ILE A 47 3.58 2.79 5.51
N ILE A 48 2.38 3.37 5.42
CA ILE A 48 2.24 4.82 5.26
C ILE A 48 2.75 5.58 6.49
N GLY A 49 2.55 5.05 7.70
CA GLY A 49 3.10 5.63 8.93
C GLY A 49 4.64 5.67 8.92
N LEU A 50 5.29 4.57 8.53
CA LEU A 50 6.74 4.52 8.37
C LEU A 50 7.22 5.46 7.26
N ALA A 51 6.53 5.48 6.12
CA ALA A 51 6.87 6.34 4.99
C ALA A 51 6.79 7.83 5.38
N MET A 52 5.74 8.23 6.11
CA MET A 52 5.62 9.58 6.64
C MET A 52 6.78 9.96 7.54
N ALA A 53 7.16 9.09 8.49
CA ALA A 53 8.27 9.35 9.41
C ALA A 53 9.63 9.44 8.67
N TYR A 54 9.83 8.63 7.65
CA TYR A 54 11.05 8.64 6.82
C TYR A 54 11.12 9.89 5.92
N PHE A 55 10.05 10.20 5.19
CA PHE A 55 10.01 11.35 4.29
C PHE A 55 10.06 12.71 5.00
N ALA A 56 9.67 12.75 6.27
CA ALA A 56 9.86 13.94 7.11
C ALA A 56 11.34 14.24 7.39
N GLN A 57 12.20 13.21 7.42
CA GLN A 57 13.65 13.34 7.65
C GLN A 57 14.44 13.56 6.35
N GLU A 58 13.89 13.13 5.21
CA GLU A 58 14.54 13.19 3.90
C GLU A 58 13.75 14.08 2.92
N PRO A 59 13.82 15.42 3.04
CA PRO A 59 13.04 16.35 2.23
C PRO A 59 13.46 16.36 0.75
N HIS A 60 14.67 15.90 0.43
CA HIS A 60 15.25 15.91 -0.92
C HIS A 60 14.88 14.69 -1.77
N ILE A 61 14.17 13.70 -1.22
CA ILE A 61 13.67 12.56 -1.98
C ILE A 61 12.74 13.04 -3.10
N THR A 62 12.88 12.43 -4.28
CA THR A 62 12.08 12.80 -5.44
C THR A 62 10.58 12.53 -5.17
N PRO A 63 9.66 13.41 -5.61
CA PRO A 63 8.24 13.29 -5.28
C PRO A 63 7.59 11.98 -5.73
N GLU A 64 8.12 11.33 -6.76
CA GLU A 64 7.60 10.08 -7.30
C GLU A 64 7.58 8.94 -6.27
N TRP A 65 8.53 8.91 -5.32
CA TRP A 65 8.52 7.91 -4.25
C TRP A 65 7.35 8.07 -3.30
N ARG A 66 6.93 9.32 -3.05
CA ARG A 66 5.73 9.62 -2.23
C ARG A 66 4.44 9.28 -2.97
N LEU A 67 4.48 9.26 -4.30
CA LEU A 67 3.34 8.90 -5.15
C LEU A 67 3.24 7.38 -5.38
N PHE A 68 4.37 6.68 -5.30
CA PHE A 68 4.43 5.23 -5.47
C PHE A 68 3.94 4.48 -4.23
N ILE A 69 4.29 4.96 -3.03
CA ILE A 69 3.91 4.36 -1.74
C ILE A 69 2.49 4.76 -1.35
#